data_AF-A0A1B4G246-F1
#
_entry.id   AF-A0A1B4G246-F1
#
_cell.length_a   1.000
_cell.length_b   1.000
_cell.length_c   1.000
_cell.angle_alpha   90.00
_cell.angle_beta   90.00
_cell.angle_gamma   90.00
#
_symmetry.space_group_name_H-M   'P 1'
#
loop_
_entity.id
_entity.type
_entity.pdbx_description
1 polymer ?
#
loop_
_entity_poly.entity_id
_entity_poly.type
_entity_poly.pdbx_seq_one_letter_code
_entity_poly.pdbx_strand_id
1 'polypeptide(L)'
;MKQGKSKLTRQDAERLFAGLPSGNTSVSSRPLNPFEASPFDTARRADDETRLWKDNLITLPIAIALPAGYASLSHFSEAIGCALRVRWVREADHEVVAEFPDGWKAVRPATGPIELRDSSNVVRAVYGWAEDAELRLLTRYLVETQSNSSSGMSSLLVRDRATGQILERSSIWSSLTGTNHPDWARLSGWLNLRYPQHLDPLRYWDDCEANAGQTGA
;
A
#
# COMPACT_ATOMS: atom_id res chain seq x y z
N MET A 1 -27.01 72.42 2.05
CA MET A 1 -26.58 71.01 1.91
C MET A 1 -26.16 70.48 3.28
N LYS A 2 -26.66 69.27 3.61
CA LYS A 2 -26.28 68.34 4.70
C LYS A 2 -26.26 68.86 6.15
N GLN A 3 -27.39 68.63 6.81
CA GLN A 3 -27.61 68.61 8.26
C GLN A 3 -26.89 67.39 8.90
N GLY A 4 -26.10 67.62 9.93
CA GLY A 4 -25.59 66.57 10.83
C GLY A 4 -26.08 66.85 12.25
N LYS A 5 -27.13 66.14 12.67
CA LYS A 5 -27.76 66.28 13.99
C LYS A 5 -26.96 65.61 15.10
N SER A 6 -27.20 66.15 16.30
CA SER A 6 -26.48 66.04 17.56
C SER A 6 -26.52 64.68 18.26
N LYS A 7 -25.44 64.43 19.03
CA LYS A 7 -25.37 63.46 20.13
C LYS A 7 -26.47 63.73 21.17
N LEU A 8 -27.59 63.02 21.10
CA LEU A 8 -28.49 62.85 22.25
C LEU A 8 -29.48 61.72 21.95
N THR A 9 -29.22 60.50 22.42
CA THR A 9 -30.25 59.44 22.54
C THR A 9 -29.77 58.24 23.38
N ARG A 10 -28.80 58.44 24.28
CA ARG A 10 -28.49 57.42 25.31
C ARG A 10 -29.37 57.55 26.55
N GLN A 11 -30.07 58.67 26.72
CA GLN A 11 -30.92 58.94 27.90
C GLN A 11 -32.41 58.57 27.71
N ASP A 12 -32.90 58.33 26.49
CA ASP A 12 -34.30 57.91 26.28
C ASP A 12 -34.52 56.40 26.42
N ALA A 13 -33.46 55.59 26.30
CA ALA A 13 -33.56 54.14 26.48
C ALA A 13 -33.75 53.73 27.96
N GLU A 14 -33.30 54.55 28.91
CA GLU A 14 -33.42 54.26 30.35
C GLU A 14 -34.82 54.57 30.90
N ARG A 15 -35.65 55.33 30.17
CA ARG A 15 -37.05 55.59 30.55
C ARG A 15 -38.02 54.48 30.17
N LEU A 16 -37.60 53.50 29.37
CA LEU A 16 -38.46 52.36 28.98
C LEU A 16 -38.47 51.20 30.00
N PHE A 17 -37.62 51.26 31.03
CA PHE A 17 -37.46 50.17 32.02
C PHE A 17 -37.53 50.63 33.48
N ALA A 18 -38.23 51.74 33.76
CA ALA A 18 -38.53 52.13 35.13
C ALA A 18 -39.59 51.18 35.72
N GLY A 19 -39.15 50.17 36.48
CA GLY A 19 -40.06 49.34 37.28
C GLY A 19 -39.74 47.86 37.47
N LEU A 20 -38.55 47.36 37.10
CA LEU A 20 -38.17 45.97 37.36
C LEU A 20 -37.05 45.87 38.40
N PRO A 21 -37.16 44.98 39.40
CA PRO A 21 -36.22 44.90 40.51
C PRO A 21 -34.82 44.52 40.04
N SER A 22 -33.81 45.19 40.59
CA SER A 22 -32.39 44.96 40.29
C SER A 22 -31.91 43.65 40.91
N GLY A 23 -31.99 42.55 40.14
CA GLY A 23 -31.36 41.27 40.48
C GLY A 23 -30.02 41.13 39.77
N ASN A 24 -28.93 41.03 40.55
CA ASN A 24 -27.57 40.76 40.06
C ASN A 24 -27.54 39.56 39.10
N THR A 25 -27.19 39.81 37.83
CA THR A 25 -26.96 38.76 36.82
C THR A 25 -25.52 38.83 36.34
N SER A 26 -24.74 37.84 36.78
CA SER A 26 -23.38 37.57 36.33
C SER A 26 -23.44 36.51 35.22
N VAL A 27 -22.97 36.90 34.03
CA VAL A 27 -22.41 36.08 32.94
C VAL A 27 -23.34 35.11 32.19
N SER A 28 -23.73 35.57 30.99
CA SER A 28 -23.67 34.89 29.68
C SER A 28 -23.69 33.35 29.66
N SER A 29 -24.87 32.80 29.36
CA SER A 29 -25.05 31.44 28.87
C SER A 29 -24.55 31.31 27.43
N ARG A 30 -23.43 30.61 27.19
CA ARG A 30 -23.12 30.04 25.87
C ARG A 30 -24.04 28.83 25.61
N PRO A 31 -24.50 28.61 24.36
CA PRO A 31 -25.20 27.36 24.03
C PRO A 31 -24.25 26.17 24.26
N LEU A 32 -24.70 25.19 25.04
CA LEU A 32 -23.98 23.92 25.19
C LEU A 32 -24.02 23.15 23.86
N ASN A 33 -22.87 22.62 23.48
CA ASN A 33 -22.71 21.78 22.31
C ASN A 33 -23.39 20.41 22.57
N PRO A 34 -24.32 19.94 21.71
CA PRO A 34 -24.96 18.64 21.90
C PRO A 34 -24.02 17.43 21.73
N PHE A 35 -22.75 17.67 21.39
CA PHE A 35 -21.69 16.66 21.37
C PHE A 35 -20.75 16.71 22.60
N GLU A 36 -20.99 17.59 23.58
CA GLU A 36 -20.30 17.52 24.87
C GLU A 36 -20.92 16.41 25.73
N ALA A 37 -20.05 15.52 26.20
CA ALA A 37 -20.35 14.18 26.66
C ALA A 37 -21.42 14.07 27.77
N SER A 38 -22.43 13.25 27.50
CA SER A 38 -23.32 12.66 28.51
C SER A 38 -22.56 11.63 29.36
N PRO A 39 -22.88 11.45 30.66
CA PRO A 39 -22.16 10.57 31.59
C PRO A 39 -22.60 9.10 31.44
N PHE A 40 -22.62 8.59 30.20
CA PHE A 40 -22.72 7.16 29.98
C PHE A 40 -21.31 6.58 29.98
N ASP A 41 -21.10 5.67 30.93
CA ASP A 41 -19.94 4.82 31.14
C ASP A 41 -18.94 4.84 29.99
N THR A 42 -17.85 5.58 30.23
CA THR A 42 -16.61 5.42 29.49
C THR A 42 -16.09 4.04 29.85
N ALA A 43 -16.50 3.03 29.07
CA ALA A 43 -15.71 1.82 28.94
C ALA A 43 -14.26 2.28 28.73
N ARG A 44 -13.36 1.91 29.64
CA ARG A 44 -11.93 2.23 29.58
C ARG A 44 -11.46 2.00 28.15
N ARG A 45 -11.31 3.08 27.38
CA ARG A 45 -10.61 3.04 26.10
C ARG A 45 -9.21 2.59 26.45
N ALA A 46 -8.83 1.44 25.89
CA ALA A 46 -7.46 0.98 25.97
C ALA A 46 -6.58 2.11 25.41
N ASP A 47 -5.59 2.49 26.20
CA ASP A 47 -4.65 3.59 26.00
C ASP A 47 -3.67 3.34 24.84
N ASP A 48 -4.13 2.69 23.76
CA ASP A 48 -3.30 2.11 22.70
C ASP A 48 -3.85 2.40 21.28
N GLU A 49 -4.65 3.46 21.11
CA GLU A 49 -5.15 3.88 19.79
C GLU A 49 -4.05 4.33 18.82
N THR A 50 -2.84 4.62 19.31
CA THR A 50 -1.65 4.89 18.48
C THR A 50 -0.81 3.66 18.17
N ARG A 51 -1.09 2.49 18.75
CA ARG A 51 -0.50 1.18 18.34
C ARG A 51 -1.41 0.36 17.44
N LEU A 52 -2.65 0.81 17.22
CA LEU A 52 -3.69 0.06 16.53
C LEU A 52 -3.53 -0.01 15.00
N TRP A 53 -2.60 0.74 14.43
CA TRP A 53 -2.28 0.71 13.01
C TRP A 53 -0.98 -0.05 12.87
N LYS A 54 -1.11 -1.36 12.86
CA LYS A 54 -0.04 -2.28 12.53
C LYS A 54 0.40 -1.95 11.10
N ASP A 55 1.59 -1.36 10.93
CA ASP A 55 2.16 -0.99 9.61
C ASP A 55 2.24 -2.18 8.62
N ASN A 56 2.10 -3.40 9.14
CA ASN A 56 2.09 -4.64 8.40
C ASN A 56 0.69 -5.09 7.92
N LEU A 57 -0.39 -4.36 8.22
CA LEU A 57 -1.70 -4.56 7.61
C LEU A 57 -1.76 -3.84 6.26
N ILE A 58 -1.76 -4.60 5.18
CA ILE A 58 -1.71 -4.08 3.81
C ILE A 58 -2.99 -4.44 3.07
N THR A 59 -3.61 -3.43 2.46
CA THR A 59 -4.75 -3.60 1.55
C THR A 59 -4.24 -3.94 0.15
N LEU A 60 -4.72 -5.06 -0.38
CA LEU A 60 -4.39 -5.59 -1.70
C LEU A 60 -5.68 -5.70 -2.53
N PRO A 61 -5.59 -5.67 -3.86
CA PRO A 61 -6.72 -6.04 -4.70
C PRO A 61 -7.14 -7.49 -4.47
N ILE A 62 -8.44 -7.77 -4.62
CA ILE A 62 -8.97 -9.13 -4.51
C ILE A 62 -8.50 -10.05 -5.65
N ALA A 63 -8.31 -9.48 -6.84
CA ALA A 63 -7.83 -10.22 -8.00
C ALA A 63 -6.33 -10.46 -7.88
N ILE A 64 -5.89 -11.72 -7.96
CA ILE A 64 -4.48 -12.09 -7.98
C ILE A 64 -4.20 -12.79 -9.31
N ALA A 65 -3.20 -12.32 -10.04
CA ALA A 65 -2.75 -12.93 -11.27
C ALA A 65 -2.20 -14.34 -10.97
N LEU A 66 -2.85 -15.38 -11.48
CA LEU A 66 -2.50 -16.77 -11.24
C LEU A 66 -1.24 -17.17 -12.04
N PRO A 67 -0.12 -17.52 -11.38
CA PRO A 67 1.08 -17.98 -12.08
C PRO A 67 0.88 -19.36 -12.69
N ALA A 68 1.69 -19.67 -13.70
CA ALA A 68 1.72 -21.00 -14.27
C ALA A 68 2.12 -22.05 -13.21
N GLY A 69 1.43 -23.19 -13.19
CA GLY A 69 1.70 -24.30 -12.26
C GLY A 69 0.76 -24.37 -11.06
N TYR A 70 -0.05 -23.33 -10.80
CA TYR A 70 -1.07 -23.35 -9.75
C TYR A 70 -2.44 -23.74 -10.31
N ALA A 71 -3.14 -24.65 -9.64
CA ALA A 71 -4.43 -25.19 -10.12
C ALA A 71 -5.61 -24.21 -9.95
N SER A 72 -5.55 -23.35 -8.93
CA SER A 72 -6.61 -22.40 -8.61
C SER A 72 -6.07 -21.20 -7.83
N LEU A 73 -6.83 -20.11 -7.83
CA LEU A 73 -6.57 -18.93 -7.02
C LEU A 73 -6.50 -19.26 -5.53
N SER A 74 -7.40 -20.12 -5.04
CA SER A 74 -7.44 -20.53 -3.62
C SER A 74 -6.16 -21.25 -3.21
N HIS A 75 -5.69 -22.20 -4.03
CA HIS A 75 -4.43 -22.91 -3.78
C HIS A 75 -3.23 -21.95 -3.81
N PHE A 76 -3.24 -20.98 -4.72
CA PHE A 76 -2.18 -19.98 -4.77
C PHE A 76 -2.22 -19.03 -3.56
N SER A 77 -3.40 -18.61 -3.12
CA SER A 77 -3.59 -17.76 -1.93
C SER A 77 -3.13 -18.47 -0.64
N GLU A 78 -3.39 -19.77 -0.51
CA GLU A 78 -2.85 -20.60 0.56
C GLU A 78 -1.32 -20.68 0.50
N ALA A 79 -0.76 -20.94 -0.70
CA ALA A 79 0.68 -20.98 -0.89
C ALA A 79 1.36 -19.64 -0.56
N ILE A 80 0.74 -18.51 -0.91
CA ILE A 80 1.19 -17.16 -0.50
C ILE A 80 1.20 -17.06 1.03
N GLY A 81 0.11 -17.46 1.68
CA GLY A 81 -0.02 -17.45 3.14
C GLY A 81 1.12 -18.21 3.82
N CYS A 82 1.44 -19.40 3.32
CA CYS A 82 2.55 -20.21 3.85
C CYS A 82 3.92 -19.61 3.53
N ALA A 83 4.20 -19.33 2.25
CA ALA A 83 5.53 -18.94 1.79
C ALA A 83 5.96 -17.55 2.27
N LEU A 84 5.02 -16.60 2.34
CA LEU A 84 5.28 -15.23 2.81
C LEU A 84 4.88 -15.01 4.27
N ARG A 85 4.36 -16.03 4.96
CA ARG A 85 3.78 -15.96 6.32
C ARG A 85 2.74 -14.85 6.44
N VAL A 86 1.87 -14.77 5.43
CA VAL A 86 0.79 -13.78 5.34
C VAL A 86 -0.46 -14.36 5.97
N ARG A 87 -1.16 -13.53 6.76
CA ARG A 87 -2.48 -13.86 7.30
C ARG A 87 -3.55 -13.02 6.61
N TRP A 88 -4.46 -13.67 5.89
CA TRP A 88 -5.64 -13.02 5.32
C TRP A 88 -6.59 -12.61 6.46
N VAL A 89 -6.92 -11.32 6.57
CA VAL A 89 -7.67 -10.75 7.72
C VAL A 89 -9.12 -10.48 7.36
N ARG A 90 -9.36 -9.76 6.25
CA ARG A 90 -10.69 -9.34 5.82
C ARG A 90 -10.76 -9.34 4.30
N GLU A 91 -11.86 -9.83 3.77
CA GLU A 91 -12.22 -9.73 2.36
C GLU A 91 -13.41 -8.75 2.22
N ALA A 92 -13.33 -7.88 1.22
CA ALA A 92 -14.39 -6.97 0.78
C ALA A 92 -14.58 -7.12 -0.73
N ASP A 93 -15.59 -6.49 -1.30
CA ASP A 93 -16.01 -6.71 -2.70
C ASP A 93 -14.88 -6.58 -3.74
N HIS A 94 -13.90 -5.69 -3.51
CA HIS A 94 -12.79 -5.42 -4.44
C HIS A 94 -11.39 -5.48 -3.79
N GLU A 95 -11.31 -5.66 -2.47
CA GLU A 95 -10.06 -5.55 -1.72
C GLU A 95 -9.96 -6.63 -0.65
N VAL A 96 -8.74 -7.09 -0.39
CA VAL A 96 -8.40 -7.97 0.73
C VAL A 96 -7.38 -7.29 1.62
N VAL A 97 -7.63 -7.29 2.92
CA VAL A 97 -6.66 -6.85 3.94
C VAL A 97 -5.89 -8.06 4.42
N ALA A 98 -4.58 -7.99 4.32
CA ALA A 98 -3.67 -9.05 4.72
C ALA A 98 -2.63 -8.50 5.71
N GLU A 99 -2.30 -9.29 6.72
CA GLU A 99 -1.22 -9.01 7.64
C GLU A 99 0.05 -9.70 7.16
N PHE A 100 1.06 -8.89 6.87
CA PHE A 100 2.39 -9.35 6.47
C PHE A 100 3.33 -9.46 7.67
N PRO A 101 4.50 -10.10 7.51
CA PRO A 101 5.58 -9.98 8.48
C PRO A 101 6.03 -8.54 8.67
N ASP A 102 6.63 -8.23 9.81
CA ASP A 102 7.13 -6.89 10.11
C ASP A 102 8.14 -6.40 9.06
N GLY A 103 8.05 -5.11 8.72
CA GLY A 103 8.90 -4.45 7.73
C GLY A 103 8.38 -4.51 6.29
N TRP A 104 7.37 -5.34 6.00
CA TRP A 104 6.67 -5.28 4.71
C TRP A 104 5.85 -4.01 4.59
N LYS A 105 5.75 -3.49 3.36
CA LYS A 105 5.02 -2.25 3.08
C LYS A 105 4.56 -2.15 1.63
N ALA A 106 3.43 -1.49 1.42
CA ALA A 106 3.01 -1.05 0.10
C ALA A 106 3.48 0.39 -0.15
N VAL A 107 4.27 0.59 -1.20
CA VAL A 107 4.83 1.89 -1.57
C VAL A 107 4.23 2.33 -2.90
N ARG A 108 3.65 3.52 -2.91
CA ARG A 108 3.17 4.17 -4.13
C ARG A 108 4.28 5.02 -4.74
N PRO A 109 4.88 4.61 -5.88
CA PRO A 109 5.87 5.43 -6.56
C PRO A 109 5.22 6.66 -7.21
N ALA A 110 6.04 7.65 -7.60
CA ALA A 110 5.58 8.84 -8.31
C ALA A 110 4.94 8.50 -9.67
N THR A 111 5.44 7.45 -10.31
CA THR A 111 4.91 6.91 -11.56
C THR A 111 4.93 5.38 -11.49
N GLY A 112 3.86 4.74 -11.97
CA GLY A 112 3.76 3.28 -12.04
C GLY A 112 2.83 2.63 -11.01
N PRO A 113 2.84 1.29 -10.93
CA PRO A 113 1.99 0.52 -10.01
C PRO A 113 2.45 0.66 -8.55
N ILE A 114 1.59 0.31 -7.61
CA ILE A 114 1.97 0.19 -6.20
C ILE A 114 2.90 -1.01 -6.05
N GLU A 115 3.98 -0.82 -5.31
CA GLU A 115 5.01 -1.83 -5.07
C GLU A 115 4.84 -2.41 -3.67
N LEU A 116 4.63 -3.72 -3.59
CA LEU A 116 4.73 -4.45 -2.33
C LEU A 116 6.19 -4.82 -2.09
N ARG A 117 6.77 -4.26 -1.03
CA ARG A 117 8.17 -4.43 -0.67
C ARG A 117 8.30 -5.23 0.62
N ASP A 118 9.27 -6.14 0.65
CA ASP A 118 9.62 -6.87 1.87
C ASP A 118 10.42 -6.02 2.86
N SER A 119 10.80 -6.62 3.99
CA SER A 119 11.60 -5.98 5.04
C SER A 119 13.00 -5.54 4.58
N SER A 120 13.53 -6.14 3.50
CA SER A 120 14.77 -5.74 2.84
C SER A 120 14.55 -4.68 1.75
N ASN A 121 13.33 -4.15 1.65
CA ASN A 121 12.89 -3.14 0.69
C ASN A 121 12.95 -3.63 -0.77
N VAL A 122 12.96 -4.95 -1.00
CA VAL A 122 12.92 -5.58 -2.33
C VAL A 122 11.46 -5.69 -2.79
N VAL A 123 11.19 -5.33 -4.05
CA VAL A 123 9.84 -5.43 -4.62
C VAL A 123 9.49 -6.90 -4.89
N ARG A 124 8.48 -7.40 -4.18
CA ARG A 124 8.01 -8.79 -4.24
C ARG A 124 6.70 -8.94 -5.01
N ALA A 125 5.89 -7.89 -5.08
CA ALA A 125 4.69 -7.87 -5.91
C ALA A 125 4.39 -6.44 -6.38
N VAL A 126 3.56 -6.32 -7.40
CA VAL A 126 3.03 -5.04 -7.89
C VAL A 126 1.54 -5.14 -8.14
N TYR A 127 0.82 -4.02 -8.00
CA TYR A 127 -0.60 -3.95 -8.32
C TYR A 127 -1.02 -2.56 -8.81
N GLY A 128 -2.11 -2.55 -9.57
CA GLY A 128 -2.69 -1.34 -10.15
C GLY A 128 -3.49 -0.50 -9.15
N TRP A 129 -4.15 0.52 -9.69
CA TRP A 129 -4.91 1.54 -8.93
C TRP A 129 -6.41 1.44 -9.17
N ALA A 130 -6.79 0.73 -10.22
CA ALA A 130 -8.18 0.57 -10.61
C ALA A 130 -8.87 -0.46 -9.71
N GLU A 131 -10.20 -0.42 -9.66
CA GLU A 131 -11.00 -1.37 -8.87
C GLU A 131 -10.83 -2.81 -9.37
N ASP A 132 -10.50 -2.99 -10.65
CA ASP A 132 -10.18 -4.26 -11.30
C ASP A 132 -8.66 -4.56 -11.32
N ALA A 133 -7.87 -3.86 -10.50
CA ALA A 133 -6.44 -4.10 -10.42
C ALA A 133 -6.14 -5.54 -9.97
N GLU A 134 -5.10 -6.12 -10.57
CA GLU A 134 -4.61 -7.44 -10.17
C GLU A 134 -3.31 -7.32 -9.38
N LEU A 135 -3.21 -8.09 -8.30
CA LEU A 135 -1.96 -8.35 -7.61
C LEU A 135 -1.11 -9.33 -8.43
N ARG A 136 0.11 -8.91 -8.79
CA ARG A 136 1.08 -9.75 -9.49
C ARG A 136 2.32 -9.92 -8.64
N LEU A 137 2.56 -11.14 -8.16
CA LEU A 137 3.81 -11.49 -7.51
C LEU A 137 4.94 -11.59 -8.54
N LEU A 138 6.15 -11.22 -8.11
CA LEU A 138 7.33 -11.17 -8.95
C LEU A 138 8.27 -12.32 -8.62
N THR A 139 8.82 -12.92 -9.68
CA THR A 139 9.83 -13.97 -9.57
C THR A 139 11.18 -13.42 -9.12
N ARG A 140 11.97 -14.22 -8.39
CA ARG A 140 13.31 -13.81 -7.93
C ARG A 140 14.23 -13.50 -9.10
N TYR A 141 14.23 -14.35 -10.11
CA TYR A 141 15.05 -14.20 -11.30
C TYR A 141 14.20 -13.80 -12.49
N LEU A 142 14.66 -12.81 -13.27
CA LEU A 142 14.04 -12.47 -14.55
C LEU A 142 15.07 -12.13 -15.63
N VAL A 143 14.63 -12.23 -16.88
CA VAL A 143 15.27 -11.58 -18.02
C VAL A 143 14.71 -10.16 -18.13
N GLU A 144 15.55 -9.16 -17.95
CA GLU A 144 15.23 -7.74 -17.99
C GLU A 144 15.81 -7.09 -19.26
N THR A 145 15.09 -6.11 -19.81
CA THR A 145 15.62 -5.25 -20.88
C THR A 145 16.32 -4.03 -20.27
N GLN A 146 17.58 -3.82 -20.67
CA GLN A 146 18.37 -2.64 -20.35
C GLN A 146 18.45 -1.72 -21.57
N SER A 147 17.85 -0.54 -21.49
CA SER A 147 17.89 0.45 -22.58
C SER A 147 19.09 1.38 -22.45
N ASN A 148 19.71 1.74 -23.57
CA ASN A 148 20.69 2.81 -23.68
C ASN A 148 20.03 4.02 -24.35
N SER A 149 19.78 5.06 -23.56
CA SER A 149 19.10 6.28 -24.02
C SER A 149 19.87 7.06 -25.08
N SER A 150 21.20 6.90 -25.15
CA SER A 150 22.03 7.62 -26.13
C SER A 150 21.99 7.01 -27.53
N SER A 151 21.83 5.69 -27.64
CA SER A 151 21.82 4.98 -28.92
C SER A 151 20.43 4.51 -29.36
N GLY A 152 19.44 4.55 -28.47
CA GLY A 152 18.12 3.96 -28.70
C GLY A 152 18.14 2.43 -28.79
N MET A 153 19.28 1.80 -28.52
CA MET A 153 19.42 0.36 -28.50
C MET A 153 19.16 -0.19 -27.10
N SER A 154 18.77 -1.44 -27.03
CA SER A 154 18.56 -2.20 -25.80
C SER A 154 19.43 -3.45 -25.77
N SER A 155 19.74 -3.90 -24.57
CA SER A 155 20.37 -5.19 -24.32
C SER A 155 19.52 -5.97 -23.31
N LEU A 156 19.77 -7.26 -23.17
CA LEU A 156 19.11 -8.09 -22.17
C LEU A 156 20.08 -8.50 -21.07
N LEU A 157 19.56 -8.67 -19.87
CA LEU A 157 20.31 -9.22 -18.74
C LEU A 157 19.43 -10.13 -17.90
N VAL A 158 20.05 -11.05 -17.17
CA VAL A 158 19.40 -11.82 -16.11
C VAL A 158 19.74 -11.18 -14.78
N ARG A 159 18.72 -10.81 -14.01
CA ARG A 159 18.88 -10.17 -12.69
C ARG A 159 18.37 -11.07 -11.58
N ASP A 160 19.12 -11.14 -10.48
CA ASP A 160 18.62 -11.55 -9.17
C ASP A 160 17.96 -10.34 -8.49
N ARG A 161 16.64 -10.36 -8.31
CA ARG A 161 15.90 -9.27 -7.67
C ARG A 161 16.26 -9.09 -6.19
N ALA A 162 16.65 -10.16 -5.50
CA ALA A 162 16.96 -10.10 -4.08
C ALA A 162 18.21 -9.25 -3.82
N THR A 163 19.24 -9.44 -4.65
CA THR A 163 20.55 -8.79 -4.49
C THR A 163 20.78 -7.63 -5.45
N GLY A 164 19.99 -7.53 -6.52
CA GLY A 164 20.19 -6.61 -7.63
C GLY A 164 21.31 -7.03 -8.58
N GLN A 165 21.97 -8.17 -8.33
CA GLN A 165 23.12 -8.64 -9.11
C GLN A 165 22.71 -9.05 -10.54
N ILE A 166 23.55 -8.70 -11.51
CA ILE A 166 23.44 -9.20 -12.88
C ILE A 166 24.17 -10.54 -12.95
N LEU A 167 23.43 -11.61 -13.26
CA LEU A 167 23.94 -12.97 -13.30
C LEU A 167 24.50 -13.34 -14.68
N GLU A 168 23.89 -12.83 -15.74
CA GLU A 168 24.24 -13.09 -17.14
C GLU A 168 23.79 -11.89 -17.98
N ARG A 169 24.46 -11.60 -19.10
CA ARG A 169 24.10 -10.49 -19.99
C ARG A 169 24.22 -10.84 -21.46
N SER A 170 23.44 -10.15 -22.27
CA SER A 170 23.61 -10.09 -23.71
C SER A 170 24.86 -9.28 -24.05
N SER A 171 25.64 -9.77 -25.00
CA SER A 171 26.68 -8.98 -25.66
C SER A 171 26.13 -8.18 -26.85
N ILE A 172 24.89 -8.45 -27.25
CA ILE A 172 24.21 -7.80 -28.36
C ILE A 172 23.42 -6.59 -27.84
N TRP A 173 23.58 -5.48 -28.56
CA TRP A 173 22.72 -4.31 -28.47
C TRP A 173 21.83 -4.29 -29.71
N SER A 174 20.52 -4.23 -29.52
CA SER A 174 19.51 -4.33 -30.58
C SER A 174 18.40 -3.31 -30.38
N SER A 175 17.79 -2.85 -31.47
CA SER A 175 16.54 -2.08 -31.44
C SER A 175 15.34 -2.94 -31.03
N LEU A 176 15.44 -4.26 -31.11
CA LEU A 176 14.43 -5.21 -30.63
C LEU A 176 14.56 -5.42 -29.12
N THR A 177 13.44 -5.47 -28.41
CA THR A 177 13.38 -5.57 -26.94
C THR A 177 12.63 -6.83 -26.49
N GLY A 178 12.79 -7.21 -25.22
CA GLY A 178 12.02 -8.30 -24.61
C GLY A 178 12.15 -9.61 -25.38
N THR A 179 11.02 -10.29 -25.59
CA THR A 179 10.94 -11.60 -26.27
C THR A 179 11.40 -11.57 -27.73
N ASN A 180 11.43 -10.41 -28.36
CA ASN A 180 11.85 -10.23 -29.75
C ASN A 180 13.35 -10.00 -29.90
N HIS A 181 14.08 -9.82 -28.80
CA HIS A 181 15.52 -9.59 -28.82
C HIS A 181 16.26 -10.89 -29.23
N PRO A 182 17.33 -10.83 -30.06
CA PRO A 182 18.03 -12.03 -30.57
C PRO A 182 18.56 -12.96 -29.47
N ASP A 183 19.05 -12.40 -28.36
CA ASP A 183 19.54 -13.17 -27.21
C ASP A 183 18.45 -13.64 -26.23
N TRP A 184 17.16 -13.38 -26.50
CA TRP A 184 16.08 -13.78 -25.57
C TRP A 184 16.07 -15.28 -25.32
N ALA A 185 16.11 -16.08 -26.39
CA ALA A 185 16.09 -17.55 -26.28
C ALA A 185 17.32 -18.08 -25.53
N ARG A 186 18.50 -17.49 -25.77
CA ARG A 186 19.74 -17.87 -25.08
C ARG A 186 19.66 -17.60 -23.58
N LEU A 187 19.28 -16.38 -23.19
CA LEU A 187 19.20 -15.99 -21.78
C LEU A 187 18.07 -16.71 -21.05
N SER A 188 16.91 -16.88 -21.70
CA SER A 188 15.81 -17.67 -21.15
C SER A 188 16.21 -19.14 -20.98
N GLY A 189 16.92 -19.72 -21.94
CA GLY A 189 17.46 -21.08 -21.85
C GLY A 189 18.47 -21.24 -20.72
N TRP A 190 19.39 -20.29 -20.56
CA TRP A 190 20.33 -20.24 -19.44
C TRP A 190 19.60 -20.18 -18.10
N LEU A 191 18.56 -19.36 -18.00
CA LEU A 191 17.77 -19.19 -16.78
C LEU A 191 16.98 -20.46 -16.45
N ASN A 192 16.34 -21.08 -17.44
CA ASN A 192 15.66 -22.38 -17.30
C ASN A 192 16.62 -23.49 -16.84
N LEU A 193 17.86 -23.52 -17.35
CA LEU A 193 18.83 -24.56 -16.99
C LEU A 193 19.34 -24.41 -15.55
N ARG A 194 19.62 -23.18 -15.10
CA ARG A 194 20.18 -22.92 -13.76
C ARG A 194 19.12 -22.81 -12.67
N TYR A 195 17.95 -22.27 -13.01
CA TYR A 195 16.85 -22.07 -12.09
C TYR A 195 15.55 -22.59 -12.73
N PRO A 196 15.34 -23.92 -12.77
CA PRO A 196 14.20 -24.52 -13.46
C PRO A 196 12.83 -24.07 -12.97
N GLN A 197 12.72 -23.64 -11.70
CA GLN A 197 11.47 -23.21 -11.08
C GLN A 197 11.31 -21.68 -11.06
N HIS A 198 12.09 -20.93 -11.84
CA HIS A 198 12.19 -19.46 -11.68
C HIS A 198 10.90 -18.74 -12.05
N LEU A 199 9.98 -19.40 -12.76
CA LEU A 199 8.67 -18.87 -13.10
C LEU A 199 7.70 -18.86 -11.91
N ASP A 200 8.01 -19.61 -10.85
CA ASP A 200 7.21 -19.61 -9.62
C ASP A 200 7.65 -18.44 -8.72
N PRO A 201 6.78 -17.46 -8.43
CA PRO A 201 7.14 -16.30 -7.63
C PRO A 201 7.43 -16.61 -6.15
N LEU A 202 7.07 -17.81 -5.68
CA LEU A 202 7.31 -18.26 -4.30
C LEU A 202 8.57 -19.13 -4.18
N ARG A 203 9.31 -19.35 -5.27
CA ARG A 203 10.53 -20.17 -5.28
C ARG A 203 11.79 -19.32 -5.33
N TYR A 204 12.87 -19.93 -4.86
CA TYR A 204 14.22 -19.37 -4.75
C TYR A 204 14.39 -18.19 -3.83
N TRP A 205 13.34 -17.66 -3.21
CA TRP A 205 13.49 -16.64 -2.19
C TRP A 205 13.84 -17.29 -0.86
N ASP A 206 14.90 -16.81 -0.20
CA ASP A 206 15.46 -17.49 0.98
C ASP A 206 14.42 -17.63 2.11
N ASP A 207 13.56 -16.63 2.28
CA ASP A 207 12.45 -16.64 3.23
C ASP A 207 11.37 -17.67 2.85
N CYS A 208 10.95 -17.69 1.58
CA CYS A 208 9.96 -18.65 1.10
C CYS A 208 10.44 -20.10 1.19
N GLU A 209 11.70 -20.38 0.84
CA GLU A 209 12.28 -21.72 0.94
C GLU A 209 12.37 -22.18 2.39
N ALA A 210 12.75 -21.28 3.31
CA ALA A 210 12.78 -21.58 4.74
C ALA A 210 11.39 -21.88 5.31
N ASN A 211 10.35 -21.22 4.81
CA ASN A 211 8.96 -21.43 5.25
C ASN A 211 8.34 -22.69 4.65
N ALA A 212 8.66 -23.05 3.40
CA ALA A 212 8.16 -24.25 2.75
C ALA A 212 8.58 -25.55 3.48
N GLY A 213 9.77 -25.56 4.09
CA GLY A 213 10.24 -26.69 4.91
C GLY A 213 9.58 -26.82 6.29
N GLN A 214 8.80 -25.83 6.73
CA GLN A 214 8.14 -25.82 8.05
C GLN A 214 6.70 -26.36 8.01
N THR A 215 6.11 -26.53 6.83
CA THR A 215 4.73 -27.03 6.66
C THR A 215 4.60 -28.55 6.83
N GLY A 216 5.63 -29.22 7.39
CA GLY A 216 5.72 -30.68 7.49
C GLY A 216 6.48 -31.18 8.72
N ALA A 217 6.31 -30.54 9.89
CA ALA A 217 6.76 -31.03 11.19
C ALA A 217 5.60 -30.99 12.22
#